data_AF-A0A563W287-F1
#
_entry.id   AF-A0A563W287-F1
#
_cell.length_a   1.000
_cell.length_b   1.000
_cell.length_c   1.000
_cell.angle_alpha   90.00
_cell.angle_beta   90.00
_cell.angle_gamma   90.00
#
_symmetry.space_group_name_H-M   'P 1'
#
loop_
_entity.id
_entity.type
_entity.pdbx_description
1 polymer ?
#
loop_
_entity_poly.entity_id
_entity_poly.type
_entity_poly.pdbx_seq_one_letter_code
_entity_poly.pdbx_strand_id
1 'polypeptide(L)'
;MSSQLYKYPRTPHLSFSPGVGGDDIKLNSNEIFTNSQIIVSEKLDGENTTFYSDCIHARSLDSSHHFSRAWVKALQGSISHNIPPGWRICGENMYARHSIAYDNLKSYFYVFSIWNENNECLSWSETQEWTEILELELVPVIYQGIWDEAIIKNISDQLDLDRCEGYVVRKVEQFHFDDFASNIAKWVRKNHVQTNEHWMYQKIIPNGLI
;
A
#
# COMPACT_ATOMS: atom_id res chain seq x y z
N MET A 1 22.23 -15.57 -1.78
CA MET A 1 21.32 -16.10 -2.82
C MET A 1 20.41 -14.95 -3.24
N SER A 2 20.04 -14.86 -4.52
CA SER A 2 19.11 -13.82 -4.98
C SER A 2 17.71 -14.09 -4.43
N SER A 3 17.00 -13.06 -3.98
CA SER A 3 15.60 -13.18 -3.58
C SER A 3 14.70 -13.58 -4.75
N GLN A 4 13.66 -14.37 -4.47
CA GLN A 4 12.57 -14.61 -5.42
C GLN A 4 11.62 -13.41 -5.41
N LEU A 5 11.43 -12.78 -6.57
CA LEU A 5 10.65 -11.55 -6.68
C LEU A 5 9.16 -11.83 -6.90
N TYR A 6 8.31 -11.06 -6.22
CA TYR A 6 6.86 -11.16 -6.29
C TYR A 6 6.26 -9.81 -6.69
N LYS A 7 5.49 -9.80 -7.78
CA LYS A 7 4.71 -8.63 -8.19
C LYS A 7 3.55 -8.42 -7.21
N TYR A 8 3.44 -7.24 -6.61
CA TYR A 8 2.34 -6.95 -5.69
C TYR A 8 0.98 -7.05 -6.41
N PRO A 9 0.01 -7.85 -5.91
CA PRO A 9 -1.26 -8.10 -6.59
C PRO A 9 -2.09 -6.83 -6.80
N ARG A 10 -3.05 -6.87 -7.73
CA ARG A 10 -4.03 -5.78 -7.89
C ARG A 10 -5.02 -5.90 -6.74
N THR A 11 -5.13 -4.86 -5.92
CA THR A 11 -6.16 -4.77 -4.88
C THR A 11 -7.54 -4.58 -5.52
N PRO A 12 -8.50 -5.48 -5.28
CA PRO A 12 -9.87 -5.32 -5.72
C PRO A 12 -10.54 -4.08 -5.11
N HIS A 13 -11.41 -3.43 -5.86
CA HIS A 13 -12.28 -2.39 -5.33
C HIS A 13 -13.43 -3.01 -4.53
N LEU A 14 -13.78 -2.37 -3.41
CA LEU A 14 -15.04 -2.62 -2.71
C LEU A 14 -16.23 -2.43 -3.66
N SER A 15 -17.33 -3.15 -3.41
CA SER A 15 -18.51 -3.14 -4.29
C SER A 15 -19.12 -1.73 -4.47
N PHE A 16 -18.93 -0.86 -3.47
CA PHE A 16 -19.38 0.53 -3.47
C PHE A 16 -18.27 1.56 -3.76
N SER A 17 -17.07 1.13 -4.16
CA SER A 17 -16.01 2.06 -4.58
C SER A 17 -16.41 2.78 -5.89
N PRO A 18 -16.30 4.12 -5.95
CA PRO A 18 -16.70 4.89 -7.13
C PRO A 18 -15.60 5.01 -8.21
N GLY A 19 -14.31 5.00 -7.84
CA GLY A 19 -13.17 5.19 -8.74
C GLY A 19 -12.71 3.91 -9.46
N VAL A 20 -13.62 3.16 -10.07
CA VAL A 20 -13.30 1.90 -10.79
C VAL A 20 -13.01 2.22 -12.26
N GLY A 21 -11.77 1.99 -12.70
CA GLY A 21 -11.35 2.08 -14.10
C GLY A 21 -11.63 0.81 -14.90
N GLY A 22 -11.37 0.85 -16.22
CA GLY A 22 -11.68 -0.26 -17.13
C GLY A 22 -10.92 -1.57 -16.85
N ASP A 23 -9.69 -1.48 -16.33
CA ASP A 23 -8.83 -2.64 -16.01
C ASP A 23 -8.83 -3.01 -14.51
N ASP A 24 -9.67 -2.33 -13.71
CA ASP A 24 -9.75 -2.56 -12.27
C ASP A 24 -10.59 -3.80 -11.94
N ILE A 25 -10.13 -4.52 -10.91
CA ILE A 25 -10.89 -5.63 -10.34
C ILE A 25 -11.87 -5.03 -9.33
N LYS A 26 -13.13 -5.42 -9.37
CA LYS A 26 -14.16 -4.99 -8.41
C LYS A 26 -14.84 -6.20 -7.78
N LEU A 27 -15.05 -6.16 -6.48
CA LEU A 27 -15.83 -7.16 -5.77
C LEU A 27 -17.32 -7.03 -6.11
N ASN A 28 -17.99 -8.16 -6.34
CA ASN A 28 -19.44 -8.21 -6.52
C ASN A 28 -20.18 -7.93 -5.20
N SER A 29 -19.67 -8.46 -4.10
CA SER A 29 -20.13 -8.23 -2.73
C SER A 29 -18.92 -8.15 -1.79
N ASN A 30 -19.11 -7.57 -0.60
CA ASN A 30 -18.04 -7.44 0.40
C ASN A 30 -18.07 -8.59 1.42
N GLU A 31 -18.72 -9.72 1.09
CA GLU A 31 -18.90 -10.87 1.99
C GLU A 31 -17.59 -11.51 2.42
N ILE A 32 -16.50 -11.26 1.67
CA ILE A 32 -15.16 -11.69 2.03
C ILE A 32 -14.72 -11.18 3.42
N PHE A 33 -15.34 -10.11 3.93
CA PHE A 33 -15.04 -9.51 5.24
C PHE A 33 -16.07 -9.85 6.32
N THR A 34 -17.14 -10.58 6.00
CA THR A 34 -18.19 -10.93 6.98
C THR A 34 -17.57 -11.59 8.22
N ASN A 35 -17.93 -11.10 9.41
CA ASN A 35 -17.42 -11.55 10.71
C ASN A 35 -15.88 -11.49 10.88
N SER A 36 -15.17 -10.75 10.04
CA SER A 36 -13.72 -10.61 10.12
C SER A 36 -13.33 -9.38 10.94
N GLN A 37 -12.24 -9.48 11.70
CA GLN A 37 -11.51 -8.31 12.19
C GLN A 37 -10.75 -7.70 11.01
N ILE A 38 -10.85 -6.38 10.87
CA ILE A 38 -10.25 -5.63 9.76
C ILE A 38 -9.47 -4.42 10.25
N ILE A 39 -8.58 -3.97 9.38
CA ILE A 39 -7.90 -2.68 9.42
C ILE A 39 -8.37 -1.88 8.21
N VAL A 40 -8.69 -0.62 8.44
CA VAL A 40 -8.82 0.40 7.40
C VAL A 40 -7.63 1.33 7.53
N SER A 41 -6.83 1.42 6.49
CA SER A 41 -5.71 2.37 6.41
C SER A 41 -5.92 3.36 5.29
N GLU A 42 -5.32 4.54 5.41
CA GLU A 42 -5.25 5.50 4.34
C GLU A 42 -4.60 4.87 3.09
N LYS A 43 -5.18 5.13 1.92
CA LYS A 43 -4.56 4.81 0.65
C LYS A 43 -3.78 6.02 0.17
N LEU A 44 -2.47 5.98 0.41
CA LEU A 44 -1.56 7.02 -0.06
C LEU A 44 -1.38 6.96 -1.59
N ASP A 45 -1.21 8.13 -2.20
CA ASP A 45 -1.04 8.31 -3.65
C ASP A 45 0.45 8.47 -4.00
N GLY A 46 1.14 7.34 -4.14
CA GLY A 46 2.55 7.29 -4.51
C GLY A 46 2.87 6.12 -5.43
N GLU A 47 4.08 5.57 -5.28
CA GLU A 47 4.54 4.42 -6.05
C GLU A 47 4.76 3.20 -5.15
N ASN A 48 3.94 2.18 -5.34
CA ASN A 48 4.16 0.85 -4.75
C ASN A 48 5.61 0.38 -4.97
N THR A 49 6.26 0.06 -3.86
CA THR A 49 7.67 -0.30 -3.77
C THR A 49 7.85 -1.46 -2.81
N THR A 50 8.66 -2.44 -3.20
CA THR A 50 8.95 -3.65 -2.41
C THR A 50 10.43 -3.76 -2.11
N PHE A 51 10.77 -3.93 -0.84
CA PHE A 51 12.13 -4.17 -0.37
C PHE A 51 12.34 -5.66 -0.08
N TYR A 52 13.52 -6.15 -0.45
CA TYR A 52 14.09 -7.43 -0.01
C TYR A 52 15.40 -7.14 0.71
N SER A 53 16.03 -8.19 1.25
CA SER A 53 17.37 -8.09 1.86
C SER A 53 18.49 -7.76 0.86
N ASP A 54 18.26 -7.99 -0.44
CA ASP A 54 19.30 -7.85 -1.47
C ASP A 54 18.90 -6.93 -2.64
N CYS A 55 17.62 -6.54 -2.71
CA CYS A 55 17.12 -5.73 -3.81
C CYS A 55 15.84 -4.95 -3.46
N ILE A 56 15.39 -4.16 -4.43
CA ILE A 56 14.17 -3.35 -4.38
C ILE A 56 13.57 -3.30 -5.79
N HIS A 57 12.24 -3.31 -5.88
CA HIS A 57 11.53 -3.04 -7.13
C HIS A 57 10.27 -2.22 -6.88
N ALA A 58 9.85 -1.44 -7.88
CA ALA A 58 8.50 -0.90 -7.94
C ALA A 58 7.52 -2.04 -8.24
N ARG A 59 6.21 -1.79 -8.31
CA ARG A 59 5.23 -2.84 -8.59
C ARG A 59 5.56 -3.71 -9.82
N SER A 60 6.04 -3.11 -10.91
CA SER A 60 6.51 -3.88 -12.05
C SER A 60 7.95 -4.34 -11.83
N LEU A 61 8.21 -5.64 -12.04
CA LEU A 61 9.52 -6.25 -11.76
C LEU A 61 10.63 -5.79 -12.72
N ASP A 62 10.24 -5.25 -13.87
CA ASP A 62 11.10 -4.74 -14.94
C ASP A 62 11.27 -3.21 -14.91
N SER A 63 10.86 -2.56 -13.82
CA SER A 63 10.91 -1.09 -13.73
C SER A 63 12.34 -0.57 -13.83
N SER A 64 12.60 0.26 -14.83
CA SER A 64 13.90 0.92 -15.02
C SER A 64 14.23 1.91 -13.89
N HIS A 65 15.50 2.26 -13.74
CA HIS A 65 15.89 3.26 -12.75
C HIS A 65 15.13 4.58 -12.96
N HIS A 66 14.64 5.17 -11.86
CA HIS A 66 13.98 6.46 -11.85
C HIS A 66 14.45 7.26 -10.63
N PHE A 67 14.72 8.56 -10.81
CA PHE A 67 15.34 9.40 -9.77
C PHE A 67 14.48 9.48 -8.50
N SER A 68 13.15 9.43 -8.62
CA SER A 68 12.23 9.41 -7.46
C SER A 68 12.40 8.19 -6.54
N ARG A 69 13.16 7.16 -6.97
CA ARG A 69 13.42 5.96 -6.17
C ARG A 69 14.74 6.02 -5.40
N ALA A 70 15.54 7.07 -5.58
CA ALA A 70 16.84 7.19 -4.92
C ALA A 70 16.74 7.13 -3.40
N TRP A 71 15.73 7.81 -2.82
CA TRP A 71 15.51 7.83 -1.38
C TRP A 71 15.16 6.45 -0.82
N VAL A 72 14.16 5.78 -1.42
CA VAL A 72 13.76 4.42 -0.97
C VAL A 72 14.82 3.36 -1.22
N LYS A 73 15.68 3.53 -2.24
CA LYS A 73 16.84 2.66 -2.46
C LYS A 73 17.89 2.83 -1.36
N ALA A 74 18.14 4.08 -0.92
CA ALA A 74 19.04 4.34 0.20
C ALA A 74 18.48 3.77 1.52
N LEU A 75 17.18 3.97 1.77
CA LEU A 75 16.49 3.37 2.93
C LEU A 75 16.61 1.85 2.92
N GLN A 76 16.25 1.18 1.82
CA GLN A 76 16.39 -0.27 1.71
C GLN A 76 17.83 -0.72 1.98
N GLY A 77 18.83 -0.06 1.40
CA GLY A 77 20.24 -0.39 1.64
C GLY A 77 20.68 -0.25 3.10
N SER A 78 20.06 0.67 3.85
CA SER A 78 20.35 0.87 5.28
C SER A 78 19.75 -0.20 6.19
N ILE A 79 18.59 -0.77 5.83
CA ILE A 79 17.87 -1.76 6.65
C ILE A 79 17.99 -3.20 6.10
N SER A 80 18.58 -3.38 4.93
CA SER A 80 18.59 -4.63 4.16
C SER A 80 19.08 -5.84 4.96
N HIS A 81 20.09 -5.64 5.79
CA HIS A 81 20.69 -6.67 6.65
C HIS A 81 19.77 -7.12 7.79
N ASN A 82 18.75 -6.34 8.13
CA ASN A 82 17.73 -6.67 9.12
C ASN A 82 16.49 -7.34 8.51
N ILE A 83 16.37 -7.39 7.18
CA ILE A 83 15.29 -8.09 6.49
C ILE A 83 15.66 -9.58 6.40
N PRO A 84 14.87 -10.51 6.98
CA PRO A 84 15.20 -11.92 6.90
C PRO A 84 15.22 -12.44 5.45
N PRO A 85 16.02 -13.48 5.14
CA PRO A 85 16.01 -14.10 3.81
C PRO A 85 14.62 -14.60 3.42
N GLY A 86 14.20 -14.32 2.18
CA GLY A 86 12.87 -14.69 1.67
C GLY A 86 11.74 -13.73 2.07
N TRP A 87 11.98 -12.81 3.01
CA TRP A 87 11.00 -11.82 3.41
C TRP A 87 10.97 -10.62 2.46
N ARG A 88 9.83 -9.94 2.42
CA ARG A 88 9.67 -8.68 1.69
C ARG A 88 8.79 -7.69 2.42
N ILE A 89 9.14 -6.41 2.30
CA ILE A 89 8.38 -5.30 2.87
C ILE A 89 7.79 -4.52 1.71
N CYS A 90 6.47 -4.43 1.65
CA CYS A 90 5.75 -3.68 0.62
C CYS A 90 5.20 -2.40 1.24
N GLY A 91 5.49 -1.28 0.59
CA GLY A 91 5.05 0.05 1.00
C GLY A 91 4.89 1.01 -0.18
N GLU A 92 4.47 2.22 0.14
CA GLU A 92 4.26 3.29 -0.83
C GLU A 92 5.44 4.26 -0.77
N ASN A 93 6.12 4.45 -1.91
CA ASN A 93 7.12 5.49 -2.09
C ASN A 93 6.42 6.83 -2.40
N MET A 94 6.49 7.74 -1.44
CA MET A 94 5.84 9.04 -1.47
C MET A 94 6.76 10.18 -1.89
N TYR A 95 7.98 9.90 -2.37
CA TYR A 95 8.92 10.95 -2.73
C TYR A 95 8.38 11.87 -3.82
N ALA A 96 7.91 11.31 -4.94
CA ALA A 96 7.36 12.10 -6.03
C ALA A 96 5.87 12.36 -5.80
N ARG A 97 5.45 13.61 -5.97
CA ARG A 97 4.04 14.00 -6.04
C ARG A 97 3.38 13.34 -7.25
N HIS A 98 2.26 12.68 -7.01
CA HIS A 98 1.37 12.14 -8.04
C HIS A 98 0.17 13.08 -8.22
N SER A 99 -1.05 12.59 -8.01
CA SER A 99 -2.28 13.39 -8.12
C SER A 99 -2.51 14.24 -6.88
N ILE A 100 -2.12 13.76 -5.70
CA ILE A 100 -2.26 14.44 -4.41
C ILE A 100 -0.90 15.01 -3.99
N ALA A 101 -0.91 16.26 -3.50
CA ALA A 101 0.25 16.87 -2.88
C ALA A 101 0.23 16.61 -1.38
N TYR A 102 1.37 16.17 -0.84
CA TYR A 102 1.57 16.00 0.60
C TYR A 102 2.65 16.96 1.06
N ASP A 103 2.37 17.75 2.11
CA ASP A 103 3.27 18.80 2.61
C ASP A 103 3.86 18.45 3.99
N ASN A 104 3.42 17.34 4.58
CA ASN A 104 3.61 17.01 5.98
C ASN A 104 3.71 15.49 6.19
N LEU A 105 4.49 14.81 5.35
CA LEU A 105 4.80 13.39 5.51
C LEU A 105 5.81 13.18 6.65
N LYS A 106 5.66 12.09 7.41
CA LYS A 106 6.66 11.64 8.40
C LYS A 106 7.85 10.95 7.75
N SER A 107 7.63 10.30 6.61
CA SER A 107 8.63 9.53 5.85
C SER A 107 8.27 9.58 4.37
N TYR A 108 9.21 9.28 3.47
CA TYR A 108 8.88 9.02 2.08
C TYR A 108 8.54 7.55 1.80
N PHE A 109 8.58 6.67 2.79
CA PHE A 109 8.16 5.28 2.64
C PHE A 109 7.20 4.88 3.77
N TYR A 110 6.03 4.40 3.37
CA TYR A 110 4.97 3.95 4.27
C TYR A 110 4.63 2.49 4.00
N VAL A 111 4.86 1.63 4.98
CA VAL A 111 4.60 0.18 4.87
C VAL A 111 3.10 -0.10 4.97
N PHE A 112 2.58 -0.96 4.09
CA PHE A 112 1.20 -1.45 4.17
C PHE A 112 1.10 -2.99 4.28
N SER A 113 2.17 -3.72 3.99
CA SER A 113 2.23 -5.18 4.21
C SER A 113 3.65 -5.70 4.27
N ILE A 114 3.86 -6.75 5.05
CA ILE A 114 5.12 -7.50 5.13
C ILE A 114 4.79 -8.97 4.87
N TRP A 115 5.67 -9.64 4.15
CA TRP A 115 5.47 -11.03 3.75
C TRP A 115 6.68 -11.87 4.11
N ASN A 116 6.44 -13.07 4.63
CA ASN A 116 7.47 -14.01 5.04
C ASN A 116 7.96 -14.90 3.87
N GLU A 117 8.90 -15.80 4.18
CA GLU A 117 9.50 -16.76 3.25
C GLU A 117 8.52 -17.80 2.69
N ASN A 118 7.40 -18.03 3.39
CA ASN A 118 6.32 -18.92 2.95
C ASN A 118 5.29 -18.20 2.06
N ASN A 119 5.58 -16.96 1.67
CA ASN A 119 4.70 -16.11 0.87
C ASN A 119 3.36 -15.81 1.55
N GLU A 120 3.39 -15.66 2.87
CA GLU A 120 2.24 -15.27 3.70
C GLU A 120 2.39 -13.81 4.12
N CYS A 121 1.31 -13.05 4.02
CA CYS A 121 1.23 -11.70 4.52
C CYS A 121 1.08 -11.79 6.04
N LEU A 122 2.04 -11.28 6.80
CA LEU A 122 2.04 -11.33 8.28
C LEU A 122 0.77 -10.74 8.85
N SER A 123 0.30 -11.15 10.03
CA SER A 123 -0.82 -10.46 10.69
C SER A 123 -0.55 -8.95 10.86
N TRP A 124 -1.60 -8.16 11.10
CA TRP A 124 -1.43 -6.72 11.29
C TRP A 124 -0.57 -6.42 12.53
N SER A 125 -0.74 -7.16 13.62
CA SER A 125 0.09 -7.01 14.83
C SER A 125 1.57 -7.29 14.56
N GLU A 126 1.88 -8.38 13.85
CA GLU A 126 3.25 -8.68 13.45
C GLU A 126 3.80 -7.62 12.48
N THR A 127 2.95 -7.11 11.57
CA THR A 127 3.34 -6.01 10.68
C THR A 127 3.74 -4.77 11.49
N GLN A 128 2.99 -4.42 12.55
CA GLN A 128 3.32 -3.33 13.47
C GLN A 128 4.64 -3.57 14.20
N GLU A 129 4.82 -4.75 14.80
CA GLU A 129 6.05 -5.13 15.50
C GLU A 129 7.28 -5.00 14.60
N TRP A 130 7.20 -5.51 13.36
CA TRP A 130 8.31 -5.43 12.41
C TRP A 130 8.60 -4.00 11.95
N THR A 131 7.58 -3.17 11.76
CA THR A 131 7.83 -1.75 11.43
C THR A 131 8.46 -0.99 12.59
N GLU A 132 8.13 -1.31 13.83
CA GLU A 132 8.80 -0.74 15.01
C GLU A 132 10.27 -1.17 15.07
N ILE A 133 10.55 -2.46 14.88
CA ILE A 133 11.92 -3.02 14.88
C ILE A 133 12.78 -2.37 13.78
N LEU A 134 12.21 -2.13 12.60
CA LEU A 134 12.91 -1.59 11.44
C LEU A 134 12.88 -0.06 11.37
N GLU A 135 12.27 0.61 12.36
CA GLU A 135 12.08 2.07 12.41
C GLU A 135 11.42 2.61 11.12
N LEU A 136 10.40 1.91 10.62
CA LEU A 136 9.63 2.27 9.44
C LEU A 136 8.26 2.83 9.80
N GLU A 137 7.77 3.78 9.00
CA GLU A 137 6.42 4.31 9.15
C GLU A 137 5.39 3.36 8.52
N LEU A 138 4.31 3.08 9.24
CA LEU A 138 3.13 2.40 8.70
C LEU A 138 2.19 3.41 8.05
N VAL A 139 1.45 2.95 7.03
CA VAL A 139 0.30 3.71 6.52
C VAL A 139 -0.65 4.08 7.67
N PRO A 140 -1.17 5.32 7.71
CA PRO A 140 -2.08 5.75 8.77
C PRO A 140 -3.30 4.83 8.89
N VAL A 141 -3.57 4.34 10.11
CA VAL A 141 -4.77 3.55 10.40
C VAL A 141 -5.93 4.49 10.72
N ILE A 142 -7.04 4.28 10.03
CA ILE A 142 -8.31 5.03 10.18
C ILE A 142 -9.26 4.29 11.11
N TYR A 143 -9.33 2.96 10.99
CA TYR A 143 -10.22 2.11 11.79
C TYR A 143 -9.62 0.72 12.00
N GLN A 144 -9.88 0.15 13.18
CA GLN A 144 -9.60 -1.24 13.52
C GLN A 144 -10.79 -1.82 14.27
N GLY A 145 -11.31 -2.95 13.81
CA GLY A 145 -12.43 -3.63 14.47
C GLY A 145 -13.12 -4.63 13.55
N ILE A 146 -14.29 -5.11 13.98
CA ILE A 146 -15.11 -6.02 13.18
C ILE A 146 -15.61 -5.26 11.94
N TRP A 147 -15.66 -5.95 10.81
CA TRP A 147 -16.29 -5.44 9.61
C TRP A 147 -17.76 -5.07 9.86
N ASP A 148 -18.08 -3.80 9.60
CA ASP A 148 -19.44 -3.28 9.51
C ASP A 148 -19.51 -2.35 8.31
N GLU A 149 -20.21 -2.76 7.24
CA GLU A 149 -20.26 -2.00 5.99
C GLU A 149 -20.79 -0.56 6.19
N ALA A 150 -21.67 -0.32 7.17
CA ALA A 150 -22.19 1.02 7.44
C ALA A 150 -21.10 1.93 8.02
N ILE A 151 -20.28 1.42 8.94
CA ILE A 151 -19.12 2.15 9.48
C ILE A 151 -18.14 2.47 8.34
N ILE A 152 -17.84 1.49 7.49
CA ILE A 152 -16.85 1.64 6.42
C ILE A 152 -17.32 2.60 5.32
N LYS A 153 -18.62 2.61 5.00
CA LYS A 153 -19.21 3.64 4.14
C LYS A 153 -19.14 5.03 4.79
N ASN A 154 -19.43 5.13 6.09
CA ASN A 154 -19.35 6.41 6.79
C ASN A 154 -17.93 7.00 6.81
N ILE A 155 -16.89 6.16 6.91
CA ILE A 155 -15.50 6.60 6.71
C ILE A 155 -15.35 7.27 5.34
N SER A 156 -15.89 6.66 4.27
CA SER A 156 -15.83 7.21 2.91
C SER A 156 -16.43 8.61 2.83
N ASP A 157 -17.52 8.86 3.54
CA ASP A 157 -18.24 10.14 3.55
C ASP A 157 -17.49 11.25 4.31
N GLN A 158 -16.58 10.88 5.20
CA GLN A 158 -15.81 11.80 6.06
C GLN A 158 -14.40 12.08 5.55
N LEU A 159 -13.95 11.39 4.50
CA LEU A 159 -12.60 11.59 3.97
C LEU A 159 -12.46 12.98 3.32
N ASP A 160 -11.38 13.67 3.70
CA ASP A 160 -10.91 14.82 2.94
C ASP A 160 -10.29 14.34 1.63
N LEU A 161 -11.12 14.30 0.59
CA LEU A 161 -10.72 13.78 -0.70
C LEU A 161 -9.65 14.63 -1.37
N ASP A 162 -9.41 15.88 -0.95
CA ASP A 162 -8.32 16.70 -1.51
C ASP A 162 -6.94 16.26 -1.00
N ARG A 163 -6.91 15.51 0.11
CA ARG A 163 -5.69 15.05 0.78
C ARG A 163 -5.53 13.54 0.79
N CYS A 164 -6.59 12.81 0.47
CA CYS A 164 -6.62 11.36 0.53
C CYS A 164 -7.32 10.78 -0.71
N GLU A 165 -6.67 9.79 -1.36
CA GLU A 165 -7.26 9.10 -2.52
C GLU A 165 -8.45 8.22 -2.11
N GLY A 166 -8.37 7.65 -0.91
CA GLY A 166 -9.30 6.67 -0.38
C GLY A 166 -8.66 5.82 0.70
N TYR A 167 -9.09 4.58 0.83
CA TYR A 167 -8.60 3.69 1.88
C TYR A 167 -8.47 2.25 1.39
N VAL A 168 -7.68 1.48 2.13
CA VAL A 168 -7.54 0.03 1.97
C VAL A 168 -8.16 -0.65 3.17
N VAL A 169 -8.98 -1.67 2.91
CA VAL A 169 -9.51 -2.59 3.92
C VAL A 169 -8.74 -3.89 3.81
N ARG A 170 -8.24 -4.37 4.94
CA ARG A 170 -7.47 -5.60 5.02
C ARG A 170 -7.91 -6.40 6.26
N LYS A 171 -7.99 -7.73 6.18
CA LYS A 171 -8.16 -8.56 7.38
C LYS A 171 -6.93 -8.50 8.28
N VAL A 172 -7.17 -8.49 9.59
CA VAL A 172 -6.10 -8.44 10.61
C VAL A 172 -5.21 -9.69 10.57
N GLU A 173 -5.82 -10.85 10.30
CA GLU A 173 -5.13 -12.14 10.31
C GLU A 173 -4.11 -12.28 9.18
N GLN A 174 -3.15 -13.18 9.39
CA GLN A 174 -2.25 -13.65 8.34
C GLN A 174 -3.03 -14.35 7.22
N PHE A 175 -2.56 -14.21 5.98
CA PHE A 175 -3.11 -14.94 4.84
C PHE A 175 -2.05 -15.26 3.78
N HIS A 176 -2.25 -16.35 3.04
CA HIS A 176 -1.37 -16.72 1.94
C HIS A 176 -1.57 -15.81 0.71
N PHE A 177 -0.53 -15.62 -0.09
CA PHE A 177 -0.56 -14.76 -1.28
C PHE A 177 -1.69 -15.08 -2.27
N ASP A 178 -2.01 -16.36 -2.43
CA ASP A 178 -3.08 -16.81 -3.32
C ASP A 178 -4.47 -16.35 -2.84
N ASP A 179 -4.62 -16.05 -1.55
CA ASP A 179 -5.86 -15.57 -0.95
C ASP A 179 -5.95 -14.02 -0.91
N PHE A 180 -5.02 -13.30 -1.55
CA PHE A 180 -4.94 -11.83 -1.46
C PHE A 180 -6.28 -11.13 -1.78
N ALA A 181 -6.94 -11.54 -2.86
CA ALA A 181 -8.20 -10.94 -3.30
C ALA A 181 -9.39 -11.22 -2.35
N SER A 182 -9.25 -12.20 -1.45
CA SER A 182 -10.24 -12.56 -0.43
C SER A 182 -9.96 -11.92 0.92
N ASN A 183 -8.88 -11.15 1.05
CA ASN A 183 -8.42 -10.58 2.32
C ASN A 183 -8.16 -9.07 2.27
N ILE A 184 -8.08 -8.47 1.07
CA ILE A 184 -7.83 -7.05 0.89
C ILE A 184 -8.77 -6.48 -0.18
N ALA A 185 -9.32 -5.30 0.08
CA ALA A 185 -10.03 -4.49 -0.89
C ALA A 185 -9.68 -3.00 -0.70
N LYS A 186 -10.00 -2.16 -1.67
CA LYS A 186 -9.82 -0.70 -1.59
C LYS A 186 -11.09 0.05 -1.93
N TRP A 187 -11.23 1.23 -1.36
CA TRP A 187 -12.13 2.26 -1.85
C TRP A 187 -11.31 3.41 -2.37
N VAL A 188 -11.66 3.91 -3.55
CA VAL A 188 -10.97 5.03 -4.21
C VAL A 188 -12.02 6.00 -4.72
N ARG A 189 -11.79 7.30 -4.49
CA ARG A 189 -12.67 8.38 -4.94
C ARG A 189 -12.83 8.40 -6.46
N LYS A 190 -13.94 8.98 -6.93
CA LYS A 190 -14.17 9.17 -8.37
C LYS A 190 -13.12 10.12 -8.95
N ASN A 191 -12.68 9.88 -10.18
CA ASN A 191 -11.76 10.75 -10.93
C ASN A 191 -10.41 11.00 -10.19
N HIS A 192 -9.86 10.01 -9.49
CA HIS A 192 -8.55 10.17 -8.83
C HIS A 192 -7.44 10.42 -9.85
N VAL A 193 -7.36 9.62 -10.91
CA VAL A 193 -6.43 9.85 -12.02
C VAL A 193 -7.12 10.77 -13.04
N GLN A 194 -6.69 12.03 -13.10
CA GLN A 194 -7.30 13.04 -13.98
C GLN A 194 -6.51 13.32 -15.26
N THR A 195 -5.22 12.95 -15.30
CA THR A 195 -4.35 13.25 -16.45
C THR A 195 -3.99 11.99 -17.23
N ASN A 196 -4.13 12.05 -18.55
CA ASN A 196 -3.75 10.94 -19.45
C ASN A 196 -2.23 10.69 -19.50
N GLU A 197 -1.40 11.62 -19.00
CA GLU A 197 0.05 11.43 -18.91
C GLU A 197 0.42 10.79 -17.56
N HIS A 198 1.05 9.62 -17.64
CA HIS A 198 1.59 8.92 -16.48
C HIS A 198 2.57 9.81 -15.72
N TRP A 199 2.47 9.87 -14.38
CA TRP A 199 3.26 10.78 -13.52
C TRP A 199 4.78 10.74 -13.78
N MET A 200 5.30 9.55 -14.17
CA MET A 200 6.71 9.34 -14.54
C MET A 200 7.21 10.18 -15.73
N TYR A 201 6.32 10.70 -16.57
CA TYR A 201 6.69 11.57 -17.71
C TYR A 201 6.55 13.06 -17.40
N GLN A 202 6.04 13.40 -16.21
CA GLN A 202 5.90 14.77 -15.75
C GLN A 202 7.15 15.22 -15.00
N LYS A 203 7.30 16.53 -14.80
CA LYS A 203 8.37 17.07 -13.95
C LYS A 203 8.18 16.52 -12.53
N ILE A 204 9.21 15.86 -12.00
CA ILE A 204 9.20 15.35 -10.63
C ILE A 204 9.14 16.54 -9.67
N ILE A 205 8.09 16.59 -8.86
CA ILE A 205 7.94 17.52 -7.74
C ILE A 205 7.99 16.67 -6.47
N PRO A 206 8.99 16.85 -5.57
CA PRO A 206 9.00 16.14 -4.31
C PRO A 206 7.82 16.53 -3.41
N ASN A 207 7.24 15.58 -2.70
CA ASN A 207 6.36 15.87 -1.57
C ASN A 207 7.17 16.45 -0.39
N GLY A 208 6.50 17.10 0.58
CA GLY A 208 7.10 17.67 1.79
C GLY A 208 7.13 16.70 2.97
N LEU A 209 8.21 16.76 3.76
CA LEU A 209 8.33 16.12 5.08
C LEU A 209 8.02 17.13 6.20
N ILE A 210 7.56 16.65 7.36
CA ILE A 210 7.42 17.44 8.60
C ILE A 210 8.77 17.86 9.20
#